data_AF-A0A6V7IKB2-F1
#
_entry.id   AF-A0A6V7IKB2-F1
#
_cell.length_a   1.000
_cell.length_b   1.000
_cell.length_c   1.000
_cell.angle_alpha   90.00
_cell.angle_beta   90.00
_cell.angle_gamma   90.00
#
_symmetry.space_group_name_H-M   'P 1'
#
loop_
_entity.id
_entity.type
_entity.pdbx_description
1 polymer ?
#
loop_
_entity_poly.entity_id
_entity_poly.type
_entity_poly.pdbx_seq_one_letter_code
_entity_poly.pdbx_strand_id
1 'polypeptide(L)'
;IIDHVKDGVGDVKEGIEDLQIDLFAKEIVRWARSGFDAGINRFVDVLHLPDEWRRSDWATLRGLRANLMCTICKSTAKSVLTLRRAGTPLDTIQAAITNLCTLLNLQTRGVCNGVVQLNT
;
A
#
# COMPACT_ATOMS: atom_id res chain seq x y z
N ILE A 1 -14.74 -30.02 21.79
CA ILE A 1 -15.63 -28.95 21.24
C ILE A 1 -14.93 -27.58 21.20
N ILE A 2 -13.81 -27.34 21.91
CA ILE A 2 -13.14 -26.02 21.94
C ILE A 2 -11.96 -25.89 20.94
N ASP A 3 -11.58 -26.95 20.21
CA ASP A 3 -10.43 -26.90 19.28
C ASP A 3 -10.78 -26.60 17.81
N HIS A 4 -12.06 -26.64 17.40
CA HIS A 4 -12.47 -26.35 16.01
C HIS A 4 -12.98 -24.92 15.76
N VAL A 5 -13.01 -24.06 16.78
CA VAL A 5 -13.47 -22.66 16.63
C VAL A 5 -12.31 -21.71 16.30
N LYS A 6 -11.06 -22.09 16.59
CA LYS A 6 -9.87 -21.26 16.33
C LYS A 6 -9.54 -21.14 14.83
N ASP A 7 -9.75 -22.21 14.07
CA ASP A 7 -9.36 -22.27 12.64
C ASP A 7 -10.27 -21.37 11.78
N GLY A 8 -11.58 -21.36 12.04
CA GLY A 8 -12.53 -20.53 11.29
C GLY A 8 -12.41 -19.02 11.52
N VAL A 9 -11.80 -18.58 12.63
CA VAL A 9 -11.57 -17.14 12.91
C VAL A 9 -10.29 -16.64 12.22
N GLY A 10 -9.28 -17.52 12.07
CA GLY A 10 -8.06 -17.21 11.31
C GLY A 10 -8.36 -16.99 9.84
N ASP A 11 -9.08 -17.92 9.22
CA ASP A 11 -9.42 -17.90 7.79
C ASP A 11 -10.28 -16.67 7.42
N VAL A 12 -11.24 -16.30 8.27
CA VAL A 12 -12.08 -15.12 8.06
C VAL A 12 -11.28 -13.82 8.16
N LYS A 13 -10.32 -13.74 9.09
CA LYS A 13 -9.46 -12.57 9.24
C LYS A 13 -8.53 -12.40 8.03
N GLU A 14 -7.92 -13.49 7.57
CA GLU A 14 -7.06 -13.50 6.39
C GLU A 14 -7.85 -13.08 5.13
N GLY A 15 -9.08 -13.59 4.96
CA GLY A 15 -9.95 -13.18 3.86
C GLY A 15 -10.34 -11.68 3.87
N ILE A 16 -10.46 -11.07 5.05
CA ILE A 16 -10.72 -9.62 5.18
C ILE A 16 -9.47 -8.81 4.81
N GLU A 17 -8.29 -9.24 5.27
CA GLU A 17 -7.02 -8.57 4.95
C GLU A 17 -6.72 -8.60 3.44
N ASP A 18 -6.93 -9.76 2.80
CA ASP A 18 -6.77 -9.91 1.35
C ASP A 18 -7.77 -9.06 0.56
N LEU A 19 -9.02 -8.97 1.03
CA LEU A 19 -10.01 -8.08 0.43
C LEU A 19 -9.58 -6.60 0.53
N GLN A 20 -9.03 -6.17 1.66
CA GLN A 20 -8.52 -4.81 1.84
C GLN A 20 -7.34 -4.51 0.91
N ILE A 21 -6.42 -5.46 0.78
CA ILE A 21 -5.29 -5.37 -0.15
C ILE A 21 -5.78 -5.22 -1.58
N ASP A 22 -6.79 -6.00 -1.96
CA ASP A 22 -7.34 -5.99 -3.32
C ASP A 22 -8.09 -4.71 -3.65
N LEU A 23 -8.88 -4.20 -2.70
CA LEU A 23 -9.59 -2.94 -2.86
C LEU A 23 -8.62 -1.78 -2.97
N PHE A 24 -7.60 -1.72 -2.11
CA PHE A 24 -6.61 -0.65 -2.17
C PHE A 24 -5.76 -0.73 -3.44
N ALA A 25 -5.36 -1.94 -3.85
CA ALA A 25 -4.61 -2.14 -5.08
C ALA A 25 -5.39 -1.66 -6.31
N LYS A 26 -6.70 -1.93 -6.38
CA LYS A 26 -7.59 -1.43 -7.44
C LYS A 26 -7.69 0.09 -7.44
N GLU A 27 -7.73 0.71 -6.26
CA GLU A 27 -7.78 2.17 -6.14
C GLU A 27 -6.49 2.82 -6.68
N ILE A 28 -5.32 2.29 -6.30
CA ILE A 28 -4.03 2.75 -6.83
C ILE A 28 -3.96 2.61 -8.36
N VAL A 29 -4.45 1.50 -8.92
CA VAL A 29 -4.48 1.29 -10.38
C VAL A 29 -5.40 2.29 -11.07
N ARG A 30 -6.59 2.55 -10.51
CA ARG A 30 -7.53 3.55 -11.04
C ARG A 30 -6.86 4.93 -11.04
N TRP A 31 -6.27 5.28 -9.91
CA TRP A 31 -5.60 6.56 -9.72
C TRP A 31 -4.41 6.76 -10.68
N ALA A 32 -3.58 5.74 -10.88
CA ALA A 32 -2.47 5.80 -11.83
C ALA A 32 -2.93 6.05 -13.27
N ARG A 33 -4.16 5.63 -13.63
CA ARG A 33 -4.70 5.77 -14.99
C ARG A 33 -5.48 7.06 -15.20
N SER A 34 -6.23 7.49 -14.19
CA SER A 34 -7.15 8.63 -14.29
C SER A 34 -6.54 9.94 -13.82
N GLY A 35 -5.37 9.92 -13.19
CA GLY A 35 -4.83 11.09 -12.50
C GLY A 35 -5.43 11.25 -11.10
N PHE A 36 -4.94 12.26 -10.37
CA PHE A 36 -5.28 12.50 -8.96
C PHE A 36 -6.68 13.08 -8.79
N ASP A 37 -7.70 12.24 -8.89
CA ASP A 37 -9.07 12.57 -8.47
C ASP A 37 -9.43 11.91 -7.14
N ALA A 38 -10.40 12.52 -6.44
CA ALA A 38 -10.73 12.43 -5.01
C ALA A 38 -11.04 11.05 -4.36
N GLY A 39 -10.77 9.92 -5.03
CA GLY A 39 -11.10 8.57 -4.57
C GLY A 39 -10.14 7.98 -3.53
N ILE A 40 -8.87 8.40 -3.54
CA ILE A 40 -7.84 7.79 -2.66
C ILE A 40 -7.98 8.20 -1.19
N ASN A 41 -8.68 9.30 -0.91
CA ASN A 41 -8.81 9.91 0.43
C ASN A 41 -9.27 8.90 1.50
N ARG A 42 -10.21 8.00 1.16
CA ARG A 42 -10.71 6.99 2.11
C ARG A 42 -9.61 6.05 2.61
N PHE A 43 -8.64 5.70 1.77
CA PHE A 43 -7.52 4.86 2.16
C PHE A 43 -6.43 5.66 2.85
N VAL A 44 -6.24 6.93 2.48
CA VAL A 44 -5.29 7.82 3.14
C VAL A 44 -5.62 7.95 4.62
N ASP A 45 -6.88 8.19 4.98
CA ASP A 45 -7.25 8.35 6.40
C ASP A 45 -6.91 7.12 7.27
N VAL A 46 -6.90 5.93 6.67
CA VAL A 46 -6.61 4.67 7.36
C VAL A 46 -5.13 4.31 7.32
N LEU A 47 -4.43 4.65 6.23
CA LEU A 47 -3.07 4.19 5.93
C LEU A 47 -2.02 5.29 6.03
N HIS A 48 -2.41 6.53 6.27
CA HIS A 48 -1.50 7.64 6.50
C HIS A 48 -0.72 7.41 7.80
N LEU A 49 0.60 7.33 7.68
CA LEU A 49 1.45 7.05 8.81
C LEU A 49 1.67 8.30 9.68
N PRO A 50 1.75 8.16 11.01
CA PRO A 50 2.22 9.25 11.87
C PRO A 50 3.67 9.65 11.53
N ASP A 51 4.02 10.93 11.72
CA ASP A 51 5.35 11.44 11.37
C ASP A 51 6.49 10.73 12.12
N GLU A 52 6.23 10.23 13.33
CA GLU A 52 7.22 9.51 14.13
C GLU A 52 7.63 8.18 13.46
N TRP A 53 6.82 7.66 12.54
CA TRP A 53 7.05 6.38 11.89
C TRP A 53 8.00 6.49 10.70
N ARG A 54 8.20 7.69 10.12
CA ARG A 54 9.12 7.90 8.99
C ARG A 54 10.56 7.48 9.30
N ARG A 55 10.98 7.51 10.57
CA ARG A 55 12.33 7.10 11.00
C ARG A 55 12.37 5.72 11.65
N SER A 56 11.25 4.99 11.65
CA SER A 56 11.21 3.66 12.24
C SER A 56 12.01 2.67 11.39
N ASP A 57 12.81 1.85 12.06
CA ASP A 57 13.39 0.67 11.41
C ASP A 57 12.28 -0.33 11.12
N TRP A 58 11.98 -0.52 9.84
CA TRP A 58 10.97 -1.43 9.34
C TRP A 58 11.18 -2.88 9.81
N ALA A 59 12.43 -3.31 10.05
CA ALA A 59 12.74 -4.64 10.58
C ALA A 59 12.22 -4.85 12.02
N THR A 60 12.01 -3.75 12.74
CA THR A 60 11.53 -3.75 14.13
C THR A 60 10.01 -3.59 14.24
N LEU A 61 9.29 -3.48 13.13
CA LEU A 61 7.84 -3.31 13.17
C LEU A 61 7.17 -4.54 13.77
N ARG A 62 6.18 -4.28 14.63
CA ARG A 62 5.37 -5.28 15.33
C ARG A 62 3.92 -4.81 15.40
N GLY A 63 3.00 -5.76 15.58
CA GLY A 63 1.58 -5.50 15.78
C GLY A 63 0.96 -4.64 14.68
N LEU A 64 0.22 -3.61 15.07
CA LEU A 64 -0.53 -2.73 14.16
C LEU A 64 0.37 -2.09 13.08
N ARG A 65 1.59 -1.68 13.42
CA ARG A 65 2.49 -1.04 12.46
C ARG A 65 2.92 -2.00 11.35
N ALA A 66 3.23 -3.24 11.73
CA ALA A 66 3.61 -4.27 10.77
C ALA A 66 2.43 -4.61 9.84
N ASN A 67 1.21 -4.67 10.37
CA ASN A 67 0.02 -4.95 9.56
C ASN A 67 -0.26 -3.83 8.55
N LEU A 68 -0.24 -2.56 8.98
CA LEU A 68 -0.43 -1.41 8.09
C LEU A 68 0.62 -1.38 6.98
N MET A 69 1.89 -1.55 7.33
CA MET A 69 2.97 -1.60 6.33
C MET A 69 2.82 -2.80 5.38
N CYS A 70 2.42 -3.97 5.88
CA CYS A 70 2.16 -5.14 5.06
C CYS A 70 1.04 -4.87 4.04
N THR A 71 -0.07 -4.27 4.48
CA THR A 71 -1.19 -3.88 3.60
C THR A 71 -0.72 -2.90 2.52
N ILE A 72 0.03 -1.86 2.90
CA ILE A 72 0.57 -0.87 1.96
C ILE A 72 1.50 -1.55 0.93
N CYS A 73 2.45 -2.36 1.40
CA CYS A 73 3.42 -3.07 0.55
C CYS A 73 2.73 -4.02 -0.43
N LYS A 74 1.86 -4.91 0.06
CA LYS A 74 1.16 -5.90 -0.77
C LYS A 74 0.27 -5.22 -1.80
N SER A 75 -0.48 -4.19 -1.40
CA SER A 75 -1.37 -3.44 -2.31
C SER A 75 -0.57 -2.75 -3.41
N THR A 76 0.51 -2.05 -3.03
CA THR A 76 1.39 -1.35 -3.97
C THR A 76 2.03 -2.32 -4.95
N ALA A 77 2.59 -3.44 -4.47
CA ALA A 77 3.18 -4.46 -5.32
C ALA A 77 2.16 -5.04 -6.31
N LYS A 78 0.95 -5.35 -5.85
CA LYS A 78 -0.14 -5.83 -6.70
C LYS A 78 -0.50 -4.81 -7.78
N SER A 79 -0.64 -3.54 -7.41
CA SER A 79 -0.94 -2.46 -8.37
C SER A 79 0.15 -2.29 -9.42
N VAL A 80 1.43 -2.29 -9.01
CA VAL A 80 2.56 -2.17 -9.93
C VAL A 80 2.58 -3.33 -10.92
N LEU A 81 2.38 -4.56 -10.45
CA LEU A 81 2.28 -5.73 -11.32
C LEU A 81 1.11 -5.61 -12.31
N THR A 82 -0.06 -5.15 -11.85
CA THR A 82 -1.23 -4.92 -12.70
C THR A 82 -0.96 -3.86 -13.77
N LEU A 83 -0.36 -2.72 -13.41
CA LEU A 83 -0.04 -1.63 -14.34
C LEU A 83 1.01 -2.06 -15.37
N ARG A 84 2.06 -2.76 -14.93
CA ARG A 84 3.09 -3.33 -15.81
C ARG A 84 2.50 -4.30 -16.83
N ARG A 85 1.67 -5.25 -16.38
CA ARG A 85 1.00 -6.22 -17.28
C ARG A 85 0.06 -5.56 -18.28
N ALA A 86 -0.50 -4.40 -17.93
CA ALA A 86 -1.36 -3.61 -18.80
C ALA A 86 -0.60 -2.69 -19.77
N GLY A 87 0.74 -2.74 -19.82
CA GLY A 87 1.54 -1.88 -20.69
C GLY A 87 1.51 -0.40 -20.29
N THR A 88 1.24 -0.10 -19.02
CA THR A 88 1.26 1.30 -18.54
C THR A 88 2.68 1.86 -18.63
N PRO A 89 2.87 3.10 -19.13
CA PRO A 89 4.18 3.74 -19.22
C PRO A 89 4.91 3.76 -17.86
N LEU A 90 6.25 3.62 -17.91
CA LEU A 90 7.08 3.53 -16.71
C LEU A 90 7.01 4.80 -15.86
N ASP A 91 7.07 5.96 -16.50
CA ASP A 91 6.93 7.27 -15.88
C ASP A 91 5.59 7.42 -15.14
N THR A 92 4.50 6.92 -15.72
CA THR A 92 3.19 6.90 -15.04
C THR A 92 3.22 6.02 -13.79
N ILE A 93 3.87 4.85 -13.85
CA ILE A 93 4.02 3.95 -12.68
C ILE A 93 4.89 4.60 -11.61
N GLN A 94 6.02 5.21 -11.99
CA GLN A 94 6.92 5.91 -11.07
C GLN A 94 6.23 7.09 -10.38
N ALA A 95 5.45 7.88 -11.13
CA ALA A 95 4.66 8.99 -10.59
C ALA A 95 3.62 8.49 -9.59
N ALA A 96 2.90 7.40 -9.89
CA ALA A 96 1.95 6.80 -8.98
C ALA A 96 2.61 6.33 -7.67
N ILE A 97 3.74 5.61 -7.75
CA ILE A 97 4.47 5.15 -6.55
C ILE A 97 4.97 6.34 -5.71
N THR A 98 5.56 7.35 -6.36
CA THR A 98 6.09 8.54 -5.68
C THR A 98 5.00 9.30 -4.94
N ASN A 99 3.86 9.50 -5.62
CA ASN A 99 2.73 10.17 -5.03
C ASN A 99 2.14 9.33 -3.87
N LEU A 100 2.08 8.00 -4.00
CA LEU A 100 1.53 7.12 -2.96
C LEU A 100 2.39 7.18 -1.70
N CYS A 101 3.71 7.07 -1.90
CA CYS A 101 4.70 7.18 -0.83
C CYS A 101 4.58 8.52 -0.07
N THR A 102 4.36 9.62 -0.79
CA THR A 102 4.17 10.95 -0.19
C THR A 102 2.83 11.04 0.54
N LEU A 103 1.76 10.56 -0.08
CA LEU A 103 0.39 10.67 0.41
C LEU A 103 0.13 9.84 1.67
N LEU A 104 0.72 8.64 1.74
CA LEU A 104 0.66 7.76 2.91
C LEU A 104 1.66 8.15 4.01
N ASN A 105 2.38 9.26 3.80
CA ASN A 105 3.38 9.74 4.73
C ASN A 105 4.51 8.75 5.02
N LEU A 106 4.87 7.90 4.03
CA LEU A 106 5.98 6.97 4.19
C LEU A 106 7.31 7.73 4.34
N GLN A 107 7.51 8.73 3.48
CA GLN A 107 8.65 9.64 3.50
C GLN A 107 8.29 10.99 2.85
N THR A 108 9.22 11.94 2.90
CA THR A 108 9.10 13.19 2.14
C THR A 108 9.13 12.93 0.64
N ARG A 109 8.53 13.82 -0.16
CA ARG A 109 8.51 13.72 -1.62
C ARG A 109 9.90 13.54 -2.23
N GLY A 110 10.92 14.24 -1.72
CA GLY A 110 12.29 14.13 -2.21
C GLY A 110 12.87 12.72 -2.02
N VAL A 111 12.65 12.12 -0.85
CA VAL A 111 13.09 10.74 -0.56
C VAL A 111 12.30 9.73 -1.38
N CYS A 112 10.97 9.87 -1.46
CA CYS A 112 10.12 9.00 -2.28
C CYS A 112 10.56 9.00 -3.75
N ASN A 113 10.78 10.19 -4.33
CA ASN A 113 11.23 10.33 -5.70
C ASN A 113 12.62 9.71 -5.90
N GLY A 114 13.57 10.00 -5.00
CA GLY A 114 14.92 9.44 -5.07
C GLY A 114 14.94 7.91 -5.01
N VAL A 115 14.17 7.31 -4.10
CA VAL A 115 14.08 5.84 -3.99
C VAL A 115 13.49 5.21 -5.26
N VAL A 116 12.43 5.80 -5.81
CA VAL A 116 11.81 5.31 -7.04
C VAL A 116 12.80 5.38 -8.19
N GLN A 117 13.43 6.54 -8.43
CA GLN A 117 14.37 6.75 -9.53
C GLN A 117 15.60 5.82 -9.48
N LEU A 118 16.05 5.43 -8.28
CA LEU A 118 17.21 4.54 -8.13
C LEU A 118 16.92 3.06 -8.42
N ASN A 119 15.65 2.64 -8.43
CA ASN A 119 15.25 1.22 -8.45
C ASN A 119 14.34 0.85 -9.63
N THR A 120 14.30 1.69 -10.66
CA THR A 120 13.47 1.51 -11.88
C THR A 120 14.25 1.89 -13.11
#